data_AF-A0A3D6DHV7-F1
#
_entry.id   AF-A0A3D6DHV7-F1
#
_cell.length_a   1.000
_cell.length_b   1.000
_cell.length_c   1.000
_cell.angle_alpha   90.00
_cell.angle_beta   90.00
_cell.angle_gamma   90.00
#
_symmetry.space_group_name_H-M   'P 1'
#
loop_
_entity.id
_entity.type
_entity.pdbx_description
1 polymer ?
#
loop_
_entity_poly.entity_id
_entity_poly.type
_entity_poly.pdbx_seq_one_letter_code
_entity_poly.pdbx_strand_id
1 'polypeptide(L)'
;MKRLLLGVLAACCSTLAYSQATEIVVETYAENIGMTGTTDLTGYNTYRVFVKFASDQDFLTAVYGDVDFPTKIQGGNNFFNSTLGTLNNESYNPVLFGSFPDLEYDSFITIGMDGPAVTDDGEAAINAVGDPSANWIPQFDPGGGATGSDIIIDTQTGGSWFPLYPNSNAYAGADSLVMIGQFTTDTTLYGVISIATFVGGVQSNDSLVTIPFSSVADAVFGCTDSNATNYDMGANEDNGSCV
;
A
#
# COMPACT_ATOMS: atom_id res chain seq x y z
N MET A 1 -63.23 -12.47 -19.82
CA MET A 1 -62.58 -12.80 -18.54
C MET A 1 -61.07 -12.77 -18.75
N LYS A 2 -60.40 -11.72 -18.26
CA LYS A 2 -58.94 -11.54 -18.37
C LYS A 2 -58.25 -12.46 -17.36
N ARG A 3 -57.36 -13.35 -17.81
CA ARG A 3 -56.44 -14.09 -16.95
C ARG A 3 -55.06 -13.46 -17.10
N LEU A 4 -54.66 -12.64 -16.12
CA LEU A 4 -53.28 -12.18 -15.97
C LEU A 4 -52.43 -13.37 -15.54
N LEU A 5 -51.45 -13.75 -16.36
CA LEU A 5 -50.33 -14.59 -15.94
C LEU A 5 -49.29 -13.65 -15.31
N LEU A 6 -49.08 -13.77 -14.00
CA LEU A 6 -47.93 -13.17 -13.32
C LEU A 6 -46.66 -13.89 -13.82
N GLY A 7 -45.84 -13.19 -14.60
CA GLY A 7 -44.46 -13.59 -14.84
C GLY A 7 -43.64 -13.22 -13.61
N VAL A 8 -43.19 -14.22 -12.85
CA VAL A 8 -42.13 -14.02 -11.86
C VAL A 8 -40.83 -13.90 -12.65
N LEU A 9 -40.41 -12.67 -12.91
CA LEU A 9 -39.07 -12.39 -13.40
C LEU A 9 -38.13 -12.52 -12.19
N ALA A 10 -37.55 -13.70 -12.00
CA ALA A 10 -36.44 -13.88 -11.08
C ALA A 10 -35.24 -13.16 -11.70
N ALA A 11 -35.05 -11.89 -11.33
CA ALA A 11 -33.78 -11.22 -11.51
C ALA A 11 -32.80 -11.88 -10.55
N CYS A 12 -32.12 -12.93 -11.02
CA CYS A 12 -30.84 -13.34 -10.44
C CYS A 12 -29.88 -12.17 -10.67
N CYS A 13 -29.91 -11.20 -9.76
CA CYS A 13 -28.85 -10.23 -9.59
C CYS A 13 -27.65 -11.04 -9.10
N SER A 14 -26.90 -11.62 -10.03
CA SER A 14 -25.56 -12.08 -9.75
C SER A 14 -24.77 -10.81 -9.42
N THR A 15 -24.72 -10.45 -8.15
CA THR A 15 -23.69 -9.57 -7.63
C THR A 15 -22.38 -10.29 -7.92
N LEU A 16 -21.74 -9.94 -9.03
CA LEU A 16 -20.35 -10.26 -9.24
C LEU A 16 -19.64 -9.75 -7.97
N ALA A 17 -19.03 -10.66 -7.21
CA ALA A 17 -18.22 -10.30 -6.06
C ALA A 17 -16.98 -9.58 -6.61
N TYR A 18 -17.10 -8.27 -6.81
CA TYR A 18 -15.95 -7.43 -7.08
C TYR A 18 -15.15 -7.32 -5.77
N SER A 19 -13.84 -7.51 -5.86
CA SER A 19 -12.92 -7.22 -4.76
C SER A 19 -13.19 -5.79 -4.26
N GLN A 20 -13.20 -5.61 -2.94
CA GLN A 20 -13.50 -4.30 -2.35
C GLN A 20 -12.30 -3.36 -2.42
N ALA A 21 -11.08 -3.87 -2.24
CA ALA A 21 -9.89 -3.18 -2.70
C ALA A 21 -9.71 -3.47 -4.20
N THR A 22 -9.70 -2.43 -5.02
CA THR A 22 -9.81 -2.54 -6.48
C THR A 22 -8.49 -2.35 -7.21
N GLU A 23 -7.61 -1.50 -6.67
CA GLU A 23 -6.31 -1.17 -7.25
C GLU A 23 -5.37 -0.61 -6.18
N ILE A 24 -4.06 -0.69 -6.44
CA ILE A 24 -3.05 0.10 -5.75
C ILE A 24 -2.74 1.31 -6.62
N VAL A 25 -2.90 2.50 -6.06
CA VAL A 25 -2.61 3.77 -6.73
C VAL A 25 -1.26 4.27 -6.26
N VAL A 26 -0.38 4.60 -7.20
CA VAL A 26 0.92 5.20 -6.94
C VAL A 26 0.89 6.63 -7.42
N GLU A 27 1.04 7.58 -6.51
CA GLU A 27 1.16 9.00 -6.84
C GLU A 27 2.59 9.45 -6.67
N THR A 28 3.14 10.13 -7.68
CA THR A 28 4.44 10.79 -7.56
C THR A 28 4.28 12.07 -6.73
N TYR A 29 4.87 12.10 -5.55
CA TYR A 29 4.87 13.25 -4.64
C TYR A 29 5.99 14.24 -4.98
N ALA A 30 7.18 13.73 -5.33
CA ALA A 30 8.31 14.54 -5.76
C ALA A 30 9.16 13.78 -6.77
N GLU A 31 9.74 14.50 -7.74
CA GLU A 31 10.59 13.94 -8.79
C GLU A 31 11.98 14.58 -8.77
N ASN A 32 13.01 13.75 -8.92
CA ASN A 32 14.40 14.19 -9.03
C ASN A 32 14.77 15.27 -8.01
N ILE A 33 14.56 14.95 -6.73
CA ILE A 33 14.47 15.88 -5.59
C ILE A 33 15.70 16.80 -5.50
N GLY A 34 16.90 16.24 -5.71
CA GLY A 34 18.15 17.00 -5.65
C GLY A 34 18.65 17.23 -4.22
N MET A 35 19.37 18.33 -3.99
CA MET A 35 19.93 18.65 -2.69
C MET A 35 18.87 19.16 -1.72
N THR A 36 18.70 18.46 -0.61
CA THR A 36 17.77 18.80 0.46
C THR A 36 18.53 18.98 1.77
N GLY A 37 18.80 20.24 2.14
CA GLY A 37 19.69 20.54 3.26
C GLY A 37 21.11 20.06 2.97
N THR A 38 21.58 19.06 3.72
CA THR A 38 22.88 18.39 3.50
C THR A 38 22.77 17.03 2.82
N THR A 39 21.55 16.55 2.57
CA THR A 39 21.28 15.26 1.94
C THR A 39 21.18 15.44 0.43
N ASP A 40 21.83 14.57 -0.34
CA ASP A 40 21.73 14.55 -1.80
C ASP A 40 20.73 13.46 -2.23
N LEU A 41 19.56 13.88 -2.71
CA LEU A 41 18.50 13.04 -3.26
C LEU A 41 18.39 13.25 -4.79
N THR A 42 19.48 13.61 -5.47
CA THR A 42 19.50 13.71 -6.93
C THR A 42 19.19 12.35 -7.55
N GLY A 43 18.21 12.30 -8.45
CA GLY A 43 17.73 11.06 -9.07
C GLY A 43 16.67 10.32 -8.25
N TYR A 44 16.48 10.65 -6.97
CA TYR A 44 15.42 10.06 -6.15
C TYR A 44 14.07 10.70 -6.47
N ASN A 45 13.04 9.88 -6.44
CA ASN A 45 11.63 10.27 -6.48
C ASN A 45 10.96 9.80 -5.19
N THR A 46 9.94 10.53 -4.74
CA THR A 46 9.09 10.13 -3.62
C THR A 46 7.72 9.76 -4.15
N TYR A 47 7.21 8.61 -3.74
CA TYR A 47 5.91 8.08 -4.12
C TYR A 47 5.03 7.94 -2.88
N ARG A 48 3.76 8.33 -3.00
CA ARG A 48 2.71 7.97 -2.04
C ARG A 48 1.90 6.83 -2.62
N VAL A 49 1.75 5.75 -1.86
CA VAL A 49 1.05 4.54 -2.30
C VAL A 49 -0.26 4.44 -1.54
N PHE A 50 -1.35 4.20 -2.27
CA PHE A 50 -2.70 4.13 -1.75
C PHE A 50 -3.38 2.84 -2.17
N VAL A 51 -4.32 2.39 -1.34
CA VAL A 51 -5.30 1.37 -1.72
C VAL A 51 -6.58 2.07 -2.11
N LYS A 52 -7.10 1.77 -3.31
CA LYS A 52 -8.42 2.21 -3.75
C LYS A 52 -9.47 1.21 -3.35
N PHE A 53 -10.57 1.71 -2.80
CA PHE A 53 -11.73 0.94 -2.41
C PHE A 53 -12.95 1.19 -3.30
N ALA A 54 -13.85 0.22 -3.34
CA ALA A 54 -15.13 0.30 -4.02
C ALA A 54 -16.15 1.17 -3.26
N SER A 55 -16.00 1.30 -1.93
CA SER A 55 -16.84 2.15 -1.08
C SER A 55 -16.00 3.01 -0.14
N ASP A 56 -16.49 4.22 0.12
CA ASP A 56 -16.02 5.12 1.18
C ASP A 56 -16.14 4.55 2.61
N GLN A 57 -16.99 3.54 2.81
CA GLN A 57 -17.21 2.88 4.09
C GLN A 57 -16.29 1.67 4.33
N ASP A 58 -15.51 1.26 3.33
CA ASP A 58 -14.56 0.17 3.51
C ASP A 58 -13.47 0.55 4.51
N PHE A 59 -13.07 -0.41 5.34
CA PHE A 59 -12.06 -0.22 6.36
C PHE A 59 -10.84 -1.10 6.06
N LEU A 60 -9.68 -0.49 5.86
CA LEU A 60 -8.40 -1.17 5.68
C LEU A 60 -7.93 -1.74 7.03
N THR A 61 -7.96 -3.06 7.18
CA THR A 61 -7.61 -3.71 8.45
C THR A 61 -6.13 -4.00 8.57
N ALA A 62 -5.47 -4.28 7.46
CA ALA A 62 -4.03 -4.47 7.41
C ALA A 62 -3.52 -4.41 5.97
N VAL A 63 -2.29 -3.94 5.82
CA VAL A 63 -1.42 -4.49 4.79
C VAL A 63 -0.65 -5.63 5.45
N TYR A 64 -0.79 -6.83 4.90
CA TYR A 64 -0.21 -8.05 5.46
C TYR A 64 0.57 -8.80 4.41
N GLY A 65 1.39 -9.76 4.82
CA GLY A 65 1.99 -10.69 3.88
C GLY A 65 2.30 -12.02 4.53
N ASP A 66 2.26 -13.08 3.74
CA ASP A 66 2.72 -14.42 4.08
C ASP A 66 3.14 -15.18 2.79
N VAL A 67 3.42 -16.48 2.92
CA VAL A 67 3.86 -17.32 1.80
C VAL A 67 2.80 -17.51 0.70
N ASP A 68 1.52 -17.42 1.04
CA ASP A 68 0.40 -17.59 0.11
C ASP A 68 -0.07 -16.24 -0.47
N PHE A 69 -0.01 -15.18 0.34
CA PHE A 69 -0.38 -13.80 0.00
C PHE A 69 0.79 -12.87 0.32
N PRO A 70 1.81 -12.77 -0.54
CA PRO A 70 3.00 -12.00 -0.22
C PRO A 70 2.76 -10.49 -0.40
N THR A 71 3.32 -9.71 0.51
CA THR A 71 3.56 -8.28 0.29
C THR A 71 5.03 -8.05 -0.04
N LYS A 72 5.29 -7.43 -1.19
CA LYS A 72 6.60 -7.04 -1.69
C LYS A 72 6.51 -5.61 -2.21
N ILE A 73 7.19 -4.67 -1.55
CA ILE A 73 7.33 -3.28 -1.99
C ILE A 73 8.82 -3.06 -2.25
N GLN A 74 9.16 -2.92 -3.51
CA GLN A 74 10.54 -3.00 -3.99
C GLN A 74 10.95 -1.70 -4.66
N GLY A 75 12.07 -1.14 -4.20
CA GLY A 75 12.71 0.04 -4.76
C GLY A 75 14.19 -0.18 -5.04
N GLY A 76 14.69 -1.42 -4.95
CA GLY A 76 16.11 -1.73 -5.17
C GLY A 76 16.95 -1.67 -3.90
N ASN A 77 16.33 -1.86 -2.74
CA ASN A 77 16.96 -1.82 -1.41
C ASN A 77 17.69 -0.49 -1.11
N ASN A 78 17.11 0.61 -1.53
CA ASN A 78 17.69 1.95 -1.40
C ASN A 78 16.71 2.98 -0.84
N PHE A 79 15.70 2.56 -0.07
CA PHE A 79 14.74 3.51 0.47
C PHE A 79 15.46 4.56 1.31
N PHE A 80 15.18 5.83 1.02
CA PHE A 80 15.71 6.91 1.83
C PHE A 80 14.94 7.00 3.14
N ASN A 81 15.67 6.97 4.26
CA ASN A 81 15.15 7.28 5.58
C ASN A 81 15.88 8.51 6.12
N SER A 82 15.13 9.50 6.59
CA SER A 82 15.68 10.66 7.28
C SER A 82 16.23 10.25 8.65
N THR A 83 17.20 11.00 9.17
CA THR A 83 17.71 10.77 10.53
C THR A 83 16.64 10.99 11.61
N LEU A 84 15.65 11.85 11.33
CA LEU A 84 14.49 12.06 12.20
C LEU A 84 13.28 11.20 11.82
N GLY A 85 13.39 10.46 10.71
CA GLY A 85 12.38 9.52 10.27
C GLY A 85 12.20 8.37 11.23
N THR A 86 11.07 7.69 11.07
CA THR A 86 10.72 6.49 11.82
C THR A 86 9.95 5.54 10.92
N LEU A 87 9.88 4.27 11.31
CA LEU A 87 9.11 3.22 10.62
C LEU A 87 7.73 3.71 10.14
N ASN A 88 7.02 4.45 10.98
CA ASN A 88 5.70 5.00 10.67
C ASN A 88 5.71 6.54 10.58
N ASN A 89 4.58 7.08 10.12
CA ASN A 89 4.31 8.51 9.89
C ASN A 89 4.37 9.42 11.15
N GLU A 90 4.59 8.89 12.35
CA GLU A 90 4.45 9.69 13.60
C GLU A 90 5.53 10.77 13.75
N SER A 91 6.68 10.61 13.09
CA SER A 91 7.74 11.64 13.06
C SER A 91 7.63 12.56 11.84
N TYR A 92 6.79 12.23 10.86
CA TYR A 92 6.61 12.99 9.62
C TYR A 92 5.78 14.25 9.85
N ASN A 93 6.38 15.28 10.44
CA ASN A 93 5.68 16.52 10.81
C ASN A 93 6.13 17.71 9.96
N PRO A 94 5.24 18.34 9.15
CA PRO A 94 5.58 19.46 8.29
C PRO A 94 6.20 20.67 9.00
N VAL A 95 5.95 20.87 10.30
CA VAL A 95 6.57 21.94 11.10
C VAL A 95 8.09 21.79 11.17
N LEU A 96 8.62 20.56 11.01
CA LEU A 96 10.04 20.26 11.08
C LEU A 96 10.78 20.49 9.75
N PHE A 97 10.09 20.52 8.60
CA PHE A 97 10.71 20.57 7.28
C PHE A 97 11.58 21.82 7.06
N GLY A 98 11.25 22.94 7.71
CA GLY A 98 12.08 24.15 7.63
C GLY A 98 13.49 23.98 8.20
N SER A 99 13.67 23.11 9.21
CA SER A 99 14.96 22.84 9.85
C SER A 99 15.58 21.51 9.39
N PHE A 100 14.73 20.56 8.99
CA PHE A 100 15.10 19.21 8.56
C PHE A 100 14.36 18.91 7.25
N PRO A 101 14.76 19.55 6.15
CA PRO A 101 14.01 19.48 4.89
C PRO A 101 14.02 18.08 4.28
N ASP A 102 15.01 17.25 4.61
CA ASP A 102 15.09 15.86 4.13
C ASP A 102 13.97 14.98 4.72
N LEU A 103 13.41 15.34 5.86
CA LEU A 103 12.29 14.63 6.47
C LEU A 103 11.03 14.62 5.60
N GLU A 104 10.84 15.62 4.73
CA GLU A 104 9.72 15.67 3.77
C GLU A 104 9.74 14.48 2.79
N TYR A 105 10.92 13.89 2.57
CA TYR A 105 11.12 12.78 1.65
C TYR A 105 11.38 11.45 2.37
N ASP A 106 11.19 11.41 3.69
CA ASP A 106 11.35 10.17 4.47
C ASP A 106 10.42 9.06 3.95
N SER A 107 10.94 7.82 3.95
CA SER A 107 10.14 6.63 3.65
C SER A 107 9.54 6.07 4.94
N PHE A 108 8.22 5.87 4.95
CA PHE A 108 7.50 5.36 6.11
C PHE A 108 6.25 4.58 5.69
N ILE A 109 5.78 3.70 6.58
CA ILE A 109 4.47 3.06 6.47
C ILE A 109 3.39 3.86 7.20
N THR A 110 2.16 3.78 6.72
CA THR A 110 1.02 4.43 7.36
C THR A 110 -0.28 3.69 7.03
N ILE A 111 -1.40 4.14 7.60
CA ILE A 111 -2.75 3.82 7.15
C ILE A 111 -3.56 5.12 7.21
N GLY A 112 -3.85 5.68 6.03
CA GLY A 112 -4.67 6.86 5.77
C GLY A 112 -4.18 8.17 6.35
N MET A 113 -2.90 8.28 6.73
CA MET A 113 -2.32 9.51 7.28
C MET A 113 -1.08 9.94 6.50
N ASP A 114 -0.93 11.25 6.27
CA ASP A 114 0.27 11.86 5.70
C ASP A 114 0.97 12.81 6.68
N GLY A 115 0.78 12.54 7.97
CA GLY A 115 1.38 13.19 9.14
C GLY A 115 1.04 12.39 10.40
N PRO A 116 1.43 12.84 11.62
CA PRO A 116 1.17 12.09 12.85
C PRO A 116 -0.33 12.02 13.15
N ALA A 117 -0.76 10.93 13.79
CA ALA A 117 -2.18 10.73 14.10
C ALA A 117 -2.78 11.87 14.94
N VAL A 118 -3.96 12.35 14.56
CA VAL A 118 -4.72 13.37 15.28
C VAL A 118 -5.88 12.71 16.04
N THR A 119 -5.72 12.56 17.36
CA THR A 119 -6.75 11.91 18.21
C THR A 119 -8.11 12.60 18.17
N ASP A 120 -8.14 13.94 18.02
CA ASP A 120 -9.39 14.70 17.93
C ASP A 120 -10.20 14.37 16.66
N ASP A 121 -9.53 13.86 15.62
CA ASP A 121 -10.15 13.38 14.37
C ASP A 121 -10.48 11.86 14.42
N GLY A 122 -10.22 11.21 15.56
CA GLY A 122 -10.45 9.78 15.78
C GLY A 122 -9.38 8.87 15.19
N GLU A 123 -8.23 9.43 14.81
CA GLU A 123 -7.08 8.71 14.30
C GLU A 123 -6.24 8.09 15.43
N ALA A 124 -5.44 7.08 15.08
CA ALA A 124 -4.41 6.55 15.97
C ALA A 124 -3.20 6.05 15.19
N ALA A 125 -2.05 6.05 15.86
CA ALA A 125 -0.82 5.46 15.34
C ALA A 125 -1.02 3.99 14.95
N ILE A 126 -0.41 3.59 13.84
CA ILE A 126 -0.46 2.21 13.36
C ILE A 126 0.52 1.30 14.12
N ASN A 127 0.22 0.00 14.08
CA ASN A 127 1.05 -1.06 14.62
C ASN A 127 1.77 -1.79 13.49
N ALA A 128 2.90 -2.41 13.80
CA ALA A 128 3.62 -3.26 12.86
C ALA A 128 4.14 -4.53 13.57
N VAL A 129 4.13 -5.64 12.85
CA VAL A 129 4.68 -6.92 13.29
C VAL A 129 5.38 -7.61 12.13
N GLY A 130 6.47 -8.30 12.43
CA GLY A 130 7.21 -9.10 11.45
C GLY A 130 7.62 -10.44 12.04
N ASP A 131 7.83 -11.42 11.16
CA ASP A 131 8.39 -12.72 11.50
C ASP A 131 9.73 -12.54 12.26
N PRO A 132 9.88 -13.08 13.48
CA PRO A 132 11.15 -13.00 14.22
C PRO A 132 12.36 -13.57 13.47
N SER A 133 12.14 -14.47 12.51
CA SER A 133 13.17 -15.11 11.69
C SER A 133 13.48 -14.38 10.37
N ALA A 134 12.61 -13.48 9.93
CA ALA A 134 12.72 -12.71 8.69
C ALA A 134 12.03 -11.34 8.83
N ASN A 135 12.45 -10.57 9.83
CA ASN A 135 11.76 -9.35 10.21
C ASN A 135 12.08 -8.21 9.23
N TRP A 136 11.09 -7.79 8.44
CA TRP A 136 11.20 -6.71 7.46
C TRP A 136 11.37 -5.33 8.11
N ILE A 137 10.87 -5.11 9.34
CA ILE A 137 10.84 -3.81 10.00
C ILE A 137 12.23 -3.16 10.12
N PRO A 138 13.24 -3.81 10.75
CA PRO A 138 14.59 -3.23 10.85
C PRO A 138 15.37 -3.26 9.53
N GLN A 139 14.85 -3.91 8.49
CA GLN A 139 15.44 -3.85 7.15
C GLN A 139 14.93 -2.61 6.42
N PHE A 140 13.64 -2.33 6.50
CA PHE A 140 13.01 -1.16 5.91
C PHE A 140 13.41 0.15 6.60
N ASP A 141 13.42 0.18 7.93
CA ASP A 141 13.97 1.30 8.71
C ASP A 141 15.02 0.78 9.70
N PRO A 142 16.31 0.79 9.32
CA PRO A 142 17.41 0.41 10.20
C PRO A 142 17.72 1.47 11.28
N GLY A 143 17.08 2.64 11.21
CA GLY A 143 17.25 3.76 12.13
C GLY A 143 18.45 4.66 11.83
N GLY A 144 18.40 5.88 12.36
CA GLY A 144 19.51 6.85 12.29
C GLY A 144 19.83 7.36 10.89
N GLY A 145 18.85 7.30 9.97
CA GLY A 145 18.99 7.72 8.58
C GLY A 145 19.80 6.76 7.71
N ALA A 146 20.00 5.52 8.17
CA ALA A 146 20.57 4.48 7.33
C ALA A 146 19.59 4.11 6.21
N THR A 147 20.12 3.76 5.03
CA THR A 147 19.33 3.35 3.87
C THR A 147 18.49 2.10 4.17
N GLY A 148 17.20 2.19 3.90
CA GLY A 148 16.23 1.12 4.02
C GLY A 148 16.26 0.13 2.86
N SER A 149 15.93 -1.11 3.16
CA SER A 149 15.78 -2.22 2.20
C SER A 149 14.34 -2.38 1.75
N ASP A 150 14.11 -3.18 0.70
CA ASP A 150 12.78 -3.53 0.22
C ASP A 150 11.93 -4.16 1.35
N ILE A 151 10.62 -3.91 1.36
CA ILE A 151 9.70 -4.59 2.27
C ILE A 151 9.32 -5.92 1.64
N ILE A 152 9.78 -7.03 2.23
CA ILE A 152 9.47 -8.39 1.77
C ILE A 152 8.83 -9.17 2.92
N ILE A 153 7.56 -9.54 2.73
CA ILE A 153 6.76 -10.30 3.67
C ILE A 153 6.18 -11.52 2.95
N ASP A 154 6.95 -12.61 2.89
CA ASP A 154 6.61 -13.83 2.14
C ASP A 154 6.94 -15.14 2.88
N THR A 155 7.15 -15.07 4.19
CA THR A 155 7.34 -16.27 5.02
C THR A 155 6.01 -16.88 5.46
N GLN A 156 6.05 -18.12 5.94
CA GLN A 156 4.87 -18.77 6.51
C GLN A 156 4.30 -18.04 7.73
N THR A 157 5.15 -17.39 8.54
CA THR A 157 4.69 -16.61 9.70
C THR A 157 4.17 -15.24 9.26
N GLY A 158 4.81 -14.65 8.25
CA GLY A 158 4.39 -13.40 7.67
C GLY A 158 4.66 -12.17 8.54
N GLY A 159 3.89 -11.13 8.29
CA GLY A 159 4.00 -9.84 8.95
C GLY A 159 2.91 -8.89 8.45
N SER A 160 2.78 -7.75 9.12
CA SER A 160 1.78 -6.75 8.74
C SER A 160 2.07 -5.39 9.37
N TRP A 161 1.42 -4.36 8.82
CA TRP A 161 1.10 -3.15 9.56
C TRP A 161 -0.39 -2.85 9.48
N PHE A 162 -0.94 -2.36 10.59
CA PHE A 162 -2.39 -2.35 10.80
C PHE A 162 -2.84 -1.27 11.79
N PRO A 163 -4.07 -0.74 11.63
CA PRO A 163 -4.71 0.14 12.59
C PRO A 163 -5.50 -0.72 13.60
N LEU A 164 -6.20 -0.11 14.56
CA LEU A 164 -7.20 -0.81 15.36
C LEU A 164 -8.60 -0.39 14.90
N TYR A 165 -9.52 -1.34 14.75
CA TYR A 165 -10.90 -0.97 14.46
C TYR A 165 -11.52 -0.25 15.69
N PRO A 166 -12.22 0.89 15.54
CA PRO A 166 -12.59 1.60 14.31
C PRO A 166 -11.84 2.94 14.12
N ASN A 167 -10.51 2.96 14.11
CA ASN A 167 -9.75 4.21 13.92
C ASN A 167 -10.15 4.90 12.60
N SER A 168 -10.40 6.22 12.66
CA SER A 168 -10.91 6.99 11.52
C SER A 168 -10.00 6.93 10.30
N ASN A 169 -8.67 6.94 10.52
CA ASN A 169 -7.66 6.92 9.47
C ASN A 169 -7.66 5.66 8.60
N ALA A 170 -8.38 4.61 9.00
CA ALA A 170 -8.44 3.36 8.24
C ALA A 170 -9.68 3.21 7.36
N TYR A 171 -10.61 4.18 7.40
CA TYR A 171 -11.75 4.22 6.47
C TYR A 171 -11.34 4.85 5.15
N ALA A 172 -11.85 4.31 4.04
CA ALA A 172 -11.54 4.77 2.70
C ALA A 172 -12.01 6.20 2.39
N GLY A 173 -13.04 6.68 3.08
CA GLY A 173 -13.45 8.09 3.00
C GLY A 173 -13.96 8.51 1.61
N ALA A 174 -14.19 9.81 1.46
CA ALA A 174 -14.92 10.36 0.31
C ALA A 174 -14.23 10.15 -1.05
N ASP A 175 -12.90 10.03 -1.07
CA ASP A 175 -12.09 9.70 -2.23
C ASP A 175 -11.88 8.20 -2.42
N SER A 176 -12.33 7.38 -1.46
CA SER A 176 -12.17 5.93 -1.42
C SER A 176 -10.71 5.49 -1.51
N LEU A 177 -9.79 6.29 -0.96
CA LEU A 177 -8.35 6.02 -0.95
C LEU A 177 -7.85 5.95 0.48
N VAL A 178 -7.01 4.96 0.77
CA VAL A 178 -6.26 4.88 2.03
C VAL A 178 -4.78 4.82 1.71
N MET A 179 -4.03 5.85 2.13
CA MET A 179 -2.58 5.86 1.99
C MET A 179 -1.96 4.74 2.86
N ILE A 180 -1.03 3.97 2.32
CA ILE A 180 -0.38 2.87 3.05
C ILE A 180 1.11 3.07 3.27
N GLY A 181 1.70 4.05 2.60
CA GLY A 181 3.08 4.46 2.83
C GLY A 181 3.56 5.53 1.88
N GLN A 182 4.69 6.13 2.24
CA GLN A 182 5.51 6.98 1.39
C GLN A 182 6.87 6.29 1.19
N PHE A 183 7.35 6.25 -0.05
CA PHE A 183 8.60 5.56 -0.39
C PHE A 183 9.45 6.42 -1.30
N THR A 184 10.71 6.62 -0.92
CA THR A 184 11.66 7.44 -1.67
C THR A 184 12.82 6.61 -2.17
N THR A 185 12.99 6.52 -3.49
CA THR A 185 13.99 5.67 -4.16
C THR A 185 14.46 6.32 -5.47
N ASP A 186 15.67 6.00 -5.93
CA ASP A 186 16.19 6.37 -7.25
C ASP A 186 15.88 5.36 -8.36
N THR A 187 15.06 4.34 -8.08
CA THR A 187 14.64 3.34 -9.07
C THR A 187 13.12 3.27 -9.20
N THR A 188 12.63 2.37 -10.06
CA THR A 188 11.20 2.06 -10.15
C THR A 188 10.73 1.45 -8.83
N LEU A 189 9.62 1.96 -8.30
CA LEU A 189 8.92 1.35 -7.17
C LEU A 189 7.86 0.37 -7.69
N TYR A 190 7.90 -0.89 -7.29
CA TYR A 190 6.97 -1.92 -7.80
C TYR A 190 6.78 -3.06 -6.81
N GLY A 191 5.83 -3.95 -7.12
CA GLY A 191 5.69 -5.24 -6.46
C GLY A 191 4.24 -5.68 -6.33
N VAL A 192 3.91 -6.32 -5.22
CA VAL A 192 2.58 -6.83 -4.91
C VAL A 192 2.22 -6.50 -3.47
N ILE A 193 0.98 -6.13 -3.21
CA ILE A 193 0.51 -5.78 -1.87
C ILE A 193 -0.72 -6.60 -1.53
N SER A 194 -0.65 -7.34 -0.42
CA SER A 194 -1.79 -8.08 0.13
C SER A 194 -2.51 -7.26 1.18
N ILE A 195 -3.83 -7.12 0.98
CA ILE A 195 -4.72 -6.22 1.72
C ILE A 195 -5.80 -7.04 2.39
N ALA A 196 -6.03 -6.75 3.68
CA ALA A 196 -7.19 -7.22 4.41
C ALA A 196 -8.16 -6.06 4.66
N THR A 197 -9.46 -6.30 4.50
CA THR A 197 -10.49 -5.25 4.52
C THR A 197 -11.73 -5.73 5.27
N PHE A 198 -12.36 -4.85 6.05
CA PHE A 198 -13.75 -5.02 6.47
C PHE A 198 -14.66 -4.27 5.50
N VAL A 199 -15.41 -5.04 4.72
CA VAL A 199 -16.26 -4.55 3.65
C VAL A 199 -17.43 -3.76 4.23
N GLY A 200 -17.55 -2.49 3.82
CA GLY A 200 -18.48 -1.52 4.39
C GLY A 200 -18.29 -1.30 5.90
N GLY A 201 -17.08 -1.55 6.42
CA GLY A 201 -16.77 -1.39 7.84
C GLY A 201 -17.36 -2.47 8.74
N VAL A 202 -17.82 -3.60 8.18
CA VAL A 202 -18.45 -4.69 8.94
C VAL A 202 -17.44 -5.80 9.23
N GLN A 203 -17.02 -5.96 10.48
CA GLN A 203 -15.98 -6.92 10.89
C GLN A 203 -16.28 -8.39 10.52
N SER A 204 -17.55 -8.77 10.39
CA SER A 204 -17.95 -10.12 9.98
C SER A 204 -17.95 -10.34 8.47
N ASN A 205 -17.62 -9.31 7.69
CA ASN A 205 -17.56 -9.34 6.24
C ASN A 205 -16.16 -8.87 5.82
N ASP A 206 -15.22 -9.81 5.77
CA ASP A 206 -13.84 -9.54 5.43
C ASP A 206 -13.49 -9.97 3.99
N SER A 207 -12.48 -9.32 3.43
CA SER A 207 -11.93 -9.62 2.12
C SER A 207 -10.41 -9.60 2.20
N LEU A 208 -9.79 -10.54 1.49
CA LEU A 208 -8.34 -10.64 1.30
C LEU A 208 -8.05 -10.58 -0.20
N VAL A 209 -7.13 -9.70 -0.61
CA VAL A 209 -6.73 -9.59 -2.01
C VAL A 209 -5.25 -9.23 -2.12
N THR A 210 -4.58 -9.72 -3.15
CA THR A 210 -3.22 -9.32 -3.50
C THR A 210 -3.25 -8.59 -4.83
N ILE A 211 -2.68 -7.39 -4.87
CA ILE A 211 -2.77 -6.49 -6.02
C ILE A 211 -1.34 -6.09 -6.44
N PRO A 212 -0.95 -6.29 -7.71
CA PRO A 212 0.32 -5.82 -8.22
C PRO A 212 0.30 -4.29 -8.44
N PHE A 213 1.47 -3.67 -8.38
CA PHE A 213 1.63 -2.23 -8.61
C PHE A 213 3.02 -1.90 -9.15
N SER A 214 3.14 -0.73 -9.78
CA SER A 214 4.39 -0.20 -10.34
C SER A 214 4.27 1.32 -10.46
N SER A 215 5.38 2.03 -10.24
CA SER A 215 5.48 3.47 -10.46
C SER A 215 5.72 3.82 -11.93
N VAL A 216 5.85 2.82 -12.81
CA VAL A 216 5.89 3.01 -14.26
C VAL A 216 4.51 3.46 -14.73
N ALA A 217 4.45 4.62 -15.38
CA ALA A 217 3.23 5.10 -16.01
C ALA A 217 2.77 4.10 -17.10
N ASP A 218 1.46 3.88 -17.17
CA ASP A 218 0.83 2.93 -18.11
C ASP A 218 1.33 1.49 -17.96
N ALA A 219 1.67 1.08 -16.73
CA ALA A 219 1.93 -0.32 -16.39
C ALA A 219 0.76 -1.22 -16.80
N VAL A 220 1.06 -2.22 -17.62
CA VAL A 220 0.19 -3.32 -18.01
C VAL A 220 0.73 -4.58 -17.35
N PHE A 221 -0.01 -5.05 -16.36
CA PHE A 221 0.35 -6.22 -15.56
C PHE A 221 -0.03 -7.53 -16.26
N GLY A 222 0.92 -8.45 -16.35
CA GLY A 222 0.71 -9.81 -16.86
C GLY A 222 2.01 -10.61 -16.78
N CYS A 223 1.98 -11.88 -17.18
CA CYS A 223 3.21 -12.66 -17.17
C CYS A 223 4.18 -12.19 -18.26
N THR A 224 5.39 -11.77 -17.89
CA THR A 224 6.41 -11.29 -18.83
C THR A 224 7.42 -12.36 -19.26
N ASP A 225 7.41 -13.56 -18.66
CA ASP A 225 8.27 -14.67 -19.07
C ASP A 225 7.78 -15.30 -20.38
N SER A 226 8.53 -15.06 -21.47
CA SER A 226 8.25 -15.62 -22.79
C SER A 226 8.23 -17.15 -22.87
N ASN A 227 8.75 -17.86 -21.85
CA ASN A 227 8.72 -19.32 -21.77
C ASN A 227 7.53 -19.85 -20.96
N ALA A 228 6.79 -18.98 -20.25
CA ALA A 228 5.61 -19.37 -19.48
C ALA A 228 4.41 -19.65 -20.40
N THR A 229 3.56 -20.58 -19.97
CA THR A 229 2.36 -20.99 -20.71
C THR A 229 1.30 -19.91 -20.77
N ASN A 230 1.30 -18.99 -19.80
CA ASN A 230 0.42 -17.84 -19.71
C ASN A 230 1.13 -16.51 -20.01
N TYR A 231 2.23 -16.54 -20.77
CA TYR A 231 2.91 -15.33 -21.25
C TYR A 231 1.92 -14.34 -21.89
N ASP A 232 1.98 -13.08 -21.45
CA ASP A 232 1.17 -11.99 -21.98
C ASP A 232 2.06 -11.00 -22.75
N MET A 233 1.89 -10.96 -24.08
CA MET A 233 2.66 -10.06 -24.94
C MET A 233 2.31 -8.58 -24.76
N GLY A 234 1.16 -8.27 -24.13
CA GLY A 234 0.74 -6.91 -23.83
C GLY A 234 1.29 -6.40 -22.49
N ALA A 235 1.80 -7.30 -21.64
CA ALA A 235 2.34 -6.94 -20.34
C ALA A 235 3.73 -6.33 -20.45
N ASN A 236 3.95 -5.23 -19.74
CA ASN A 236 5.26 -4.60 -19.55
C ASN A 236 5.75 -4.73 -18.10
N GLU A 237 4.88 -5.09 -17.15
CA GLU A 237 5.20 -5.34 -15.75
C GLU A 237 4.74 -6.76 -15.36
N ASP A 238 5.63 -7.52 -14.71
CA ASP A 238 5.28 -8.85 -14.22
C ASP A 238 4.27 -8.75 -13.07
N ASN A 239 3.23 -9.56 -13.13
CA ASN A 239 2.23 -9.65 -12.07
C ASN A 239 2.43 -10.86 -11.14
N GLY A 240 3.54 -11.60 -11.32
CA GLY A 240 3.89 -12.76 -10.51
C GLY A 240 3.03 -14.00 -10.75
N SER A 241 2.23 -14.01 -11.83
CA SER A 241 1.31 -15.10 -12.15
C SER A 241 1.85 -16.12 -13.17
N CYS A 242 3.11 -15.99 -13.62
CA CYS A 242 3.71 -16.87 -14.62
C CYS A 242 3.67 -18.36 -14.21
N VAL A 243 3.23 -19.24 -15.12
CA VAL A 243 3.11 -20.70 -14.93
C VAL A 243 3.59 -21.53 -16.12
#